data_AF-A0A6J6I782-F1
#
_entry.id   AF-A0A6J6I782-F1
#
_cell.length_a   1.000
_cell.length_b   1.000
_cell.length_c   1.000
_cell.angle_alpha   90.00
_cell.angle_beta   90.00
_cell.angle_gamma   90.00
#
_symmetry.space_group_name_H-M   'P 1'
#
loop_
_entity.id
_entity.type
_entity.pdbx_description
1 polymer ?
#
loop_
_entity_poly.entity_id
_entity_poly.type
_entity_poly.pdbx_seq_one_letter_code
_entity_poly.pdbx_strand_id
1 'polypeptide(L)'
;MKPLAIAVSAIALSATLSVFALASAFGASKAVTNHACTIVGTNNSEVIKGTAKADVICALGGNDTVYGLAGNDVIDGGTGNDKLFGGTGNDLIHGGSGTDSIDAGTGSNKCTKDSKESSSRSCSYVTALPKAPASVASPSPTATSGVSPSPSPTSTSGSTATPGPTTSPSPSPSASPSSSPASTPPPTAPASALTLDFETASNSQLIAFSGDTASIDAHPAGGVAGSMRAVKIIRGDQAASGTVFYSASGGVNLISSSAKTVSAKIYSPAAGIPVLLKLEDVSDASKFVETLATTTATGWQSLQFNFANPRAGTPAFDSNISYKKAVVFFNFGSTSSGAIYYLDQVVFDAAVETAPPVTNAYTVGALLWSDEFNGTGSINSSNWTARNCGHSSANGGGSCHNNEQQIYTPNAISLDGSGSAVITTEHLATPRSSGCLAWSSQCSFTSGRFDTQGKVSFQYGVLEARIKNPLGGANWPAFWFLGTNITESNVGWPASGEIDVMEGKSRSLTAGAIHWSNSGADAYDYADYSGTDFTSEYHVYKLYWLENYIAMFVDGNKILEETPQSLSRPGAWAFNHPFFVILNNAVSAPGGFAGTYDGWSSSQMKIDYVRHYQLNGIGQVFSN
;
A
#
# COMPACT_ATOMS: atom_id res chain seq x y z
N MET A 1 63.81 9.85 36.01
CA MET A 1 63.46 11.06 35.23
C MET A 1 62.04 10.91 34.74
N LYS A 2 61.26 12.00 34.79
CA LYS A 2 59.79 12.11 34.75
C LYS A 2 59.09 11.42 33.54
N PRO A 3 57.83 10.96 33.68
CA PRO A 3 56.94 10.75 32.55
C PRO A 3 56.23 12.06 32.18
N LEU A 4 55.95 12.27 30.89
CA LEU A 4 55.12 13.37 30.39
C LEU A 4 53.73 12.83 30.05
N ALA A 5 52.73 13.39 30.72
CA ALA A 5 51.32 13.12 30.51
C ALA A 5 50.78 13.94 29.32
N ILE A 6 49.92 13.33 28.50
CA ILE A 6 48.95 14.05 27.69
C ILE A 6 47.57 13.56 28.13
N ALA A 7 46.81 14.49 28.70
CA ALA A 7 45.44 14.31 29.13
C ALA A 7 44.49 14.47 27.93
N VAL A 8 43.54 13.55 27.79
CA VAL A 8 42.29 13.80 27.06
C VAL A 8 41.17 13.52 28.04
N SER A 9 40.42 14.58 28.35
CA SER A 9 39.35 14.60 29.35
C SER A 9 38.17 13.71 28.95
N ALA A 10 37.75 12.89 29.91
CA ALA A 10 36.45 12.24 29.92
C ALA A 10 35.35 13.28 30.22
N ILE A 11 34.31 13.33 29.40
CA ILE A 11 33.01 13.87 29.80
C ILE A 11 32.08 12.67 29.95
N ALA A 12 31.70 12.40 31.19
CA ALA A 12 30.64 11.47 31.55
C ALA A 12 29.30 12.06 31.13
N LEU A 13 28.45 11.26 30.48
CA LEU A 13 27.00 11.48 30.50
C LEU A 13 26.33 10.19 30.96
N SER A 14 25.67 10.31 32.11
CA SER A 14 25.04 9.27 32.89
C SER A 14 23.89 8.60 32.15
N ALA A 15 23.91 7.27 32.16
CA ALA A 15 22.73 6.44 31.94
C ALA A 15 21.81 6.52 33.17
N THR A 16 20.51 6.68 32.94
CA THR A 16 19.47 6.18 33.83
C THR A 16 18.49 5.34 33.04
N LEU A 17 18.46 4.07 33.41
CA LEU A 17 17.53 3.02 32.99
C LEU A 17 16.13 3.32 33.56
N SER A 18 15.06 3.15 32.78
CA SER A 18 13.72 2.89 33.33
C SER A 18 12.90 2.05 32.35
N VAL A 19 12.47 0.90 32.86
CA VAL A 19 11.60 -0.12 32.28
C VAL A 19 10.14 0.32 32.44
N PHE A 20 9.26 0.17 31.43
CA PHE A 20 7.82 -0.14 31.53
C PHE A 20 7.33 -0.45 30.09
N ALA A 21 7.04 -1.71 29.75
CA ALA A 21 5.76 -2.43 29.88
C ALA A 21 4.72 -2.07 28.79
N LEU A 22 4.11 -3.12 28.24
CA LEU A 22 3.07 -3.13 27.21
C LEU A 22 1.95 -2.09 27.42
N ALA A 23 1.53 -1.47 26.32
CA ALA A 23 0.12 -1.15 26.08
C ALA A 23 -0.22 -1.32 24.59
N SER A 24 -0.82 -2.47 24.30
CA SER A 24 -1.68 -2.68 23.15
C SER A 24 -2.93 -1.78 23.22
N ALA A 25 -3.45 -1.43 22.04
CA ALA A 25 -4.74 -0.79 21.74
C ALA A 25 -4.85 0.72 22.01
N PHE A 26 -4.87 1.52 20.94
CA PHE A 26 -5.92 2.50 20.63
C PHE A 26 -5.84 2.79 19.12
N GLY A 27 -6.95 2.59 18.40
CA GLY A 27 -7.05 2.92 16.97
C GLY A 27 -6.85 4.42 16.74
N ALA A 28 -6.69 4.81 15.47
CA ALA A 28 -6.83 6.21 15.09
C ALA A 28 -8.16 6.73 15.62
N SER A 29 -8.12 7.46 16.74
CA SER A 29 -9.26 8.15 17.28
C SER A 29 -9.64 9.18 16.24
N LYS A 30 -10.85 9.02 15.68
CA LYS A 30 -11.48 10.04 14.85
C LYS A 30 -11.39 11.37 15.60
N ALA A 31 -10.72 12.37 15.00
CA ALA A 31 -10.76 13.74 15.49
C ALA A 31 -12.22 14.12 15.73
N VAL A 32 -12.51 14.76 16.86
CA VAL A 32 -13.87 15.19 17.26
C VAL A 32 -14.47 16.13 16.20
N THR A 33 -13.63 16.67 15.32
CA THR A 33 -13.97 17.58 14.22
C THR A 33 -14.40 16.92 12.91
N ASN A 34 -14.26 15.59 12.70
CA ASN A 34 -14.40 14.93 11.38
C ASN A 34 -13.53 15.54 10.26
N HIS A 35 -12.48 16.30 10.59
CA HIS A 35 -11.53 16.83 9.60
C HIS A 35 -10.33 15.89 9.49
N ALA A 36 -9.84 15.69 8.27
CA ALA A 36 -8.59 14.97 8.02
C ALA A 36 -7.41 15.87 8.40
N CYS A 37 -6.60 15.43 9.38
CA CYS A 37 -5.47 16.20 9.89
C CYS A 37 -4.41 16.39 8.79
N THR A 38 -3.98 17.63 8.56
CA THR A 38 -2.84 17.99 7.70
C THR A 38 -1.51 17.93 8.46
N ILE A 39 -1.55 18.08 9.79
CA ILE A 39 -0.39 17.99 10.68
C ILE A 39 -0.77 17.08 11.86
N VAL A 40 0.03 16.04 12.12
CA VAL A 40 -0.27 15.02 13.14
C VAL A 40 0.91 14.87 14.09
N GLY A 41 0.65 15.02 15.39
CA GLY A 41 1.60 14.75 16.48
C GLY A 41 1.72 13.26 16.81
N THR A 42 2.27 12.94 17.97
CA THR A 42 2.41 11.58 18.50
C THR A 42 1.71 11.46 19.86
N ASN A 43 1.97 10.37 20.61
CA ASN A 43 1.48 10.26 21.99
C ASN A 43 2.49 10.84 23.03
N ASN A 44 3.47 11.65 22.58
CA ASN A 44 4.47 12.28 23.42
C ASN A 44 4.23 13.79 23.52
N SER A 45 4.81 14.44 24.54
CA SER A 45 4.73 15.91 24.65
C SER A 45 5.61 16.60 23.60
N GLU A 46 5.01 17.40 22.74
CA GLU A 46 5.64 17.98 21.53
C GLU A 46 5.45 19.49 21.42
N VAL A 47 6.24 20.09 20.51
CA VAL A 47 6.01 21.47 20.04
C VAL A 47 5.66 21.41 18.57
N ILE A 48 4.40 21.64 18.25
CA ILE A 48 3.83 21.51 16.90
C ILE A 48 3.59 22.91 16.35
N LYS A 49 4.03 23.15 15.11
CA LYS A 49 3.84 24.43 14.42
C LYS A 49 3.17 24.20 13.06
N GLY A 50 2.05 24.87 12.86
CA GLY A 50 1.37 25.05 11.60
C GLY A 50 2.11 25.97 10.66
N THR A 51 1.40 26.44 9.64
CA THR A 51 1.89 27.24 8.54
C THR A 51 1.18 28.59 8.50
N ALA A 52 1.42 29.40 7.47
CA ALA A 52 0.66 30.64 7.27
C ALA A 52 -0.64 30.42 6.43
N LYS A 53 -1.09 29.17 6.31
CA LYS A 53 -2.30 28.75 5.58
C LYS A 53 -3.27 28.06 6.56
N ALA A 54 -4.49 27.78 6.10
CA ALA A 54 -5.46 27.01 6.89
C ALA A 54 -4.97 25.56 7.10
N ASP A 55 -4.70 25.21 8.34
CA ASP A 55 -4.20 23.89 8.76
C ASP A 55 -5.26 23.09 9.53
N VAL A 56 -5.14 21.76 9.52
CA VAL A 56 -5.86 20.84 10.40
C VAL A 56 -4.83 20.11 11.26
N ILE A 57 -4.65 20.54 12.50
CA ILE A 57 -3.62 20.06 13.41
C ILE A 57 -4.25 19.10 14.43
N CYS A 58 -3.68 17.92 14.56
CA CYS A 58 -4.09 16.91 15.55
C CYS A 58 -2.87 16.50 16.39
N ALA A 59 -2.77 17.00 17.62
CA ALA A 59 -1.60 16.77 18.48
C ALA A 59 -1.56 15.36 19.09
N LEU A 60 -2.72 14.70 19.20
CA LEU A 60 -2.92 13.34 19.68
C LEU A 60 -2.75 13.16 21.19
N GLY A 61 -1.58 12.84 21.71
CA GLY A 61 -1.43 12.57 23.14
C GLY A 61 -0.13 13.14 23.69
N GLY A 62 -0.12 13.58 24.94
CA GLY A 62 1.03 14.28 25.52
C GLY A 62 0.61 15.64 26.05
N ASN A 63 1.54 16.39 26.66
CA ASN A 63 1.29 17.77 27.03
C ASN A 63 1.91 18.66 25.95
N ASP A 64 1.14 18.96 24.93
CA ASP A 64 1.63 19.56 23.69
C ASP A 64 1.64 21.08 23.75
N THR A 65 2.47 21.69 22.92
CA THR A 65 2.43 23.12 22.63
C THR A 65 2.21 23.30 21.12
N VAL A 66 1.02 23.69 20.73
CA VAL A 66 0.59 23.79 19.32
C VAL A 66 0.44 25.26 18.91
N TYR A 67 1.02 25.62 17.77
CA TYR A 67 0.88 26.95 17.16
C TYR A 67 0.26 26.83 15.77
N GLY A 68 -0.97 27.33 15.55
CA GLY A 68 -1.62 27.40 14.23
C GLY A 68 -0.95 28.42 13.30
N LEU A 69 -0.54 29.56 13.86
CA LEU A 69 0.10 30.71 13.20
C LEU A 69 -0.87 31.60 12.42
N ALA A 70 -0.95 31.52 11.10
CA ALA A 70 -1.86 32.36 10.32
C ALA A 70 -2.69 31.50 9.40
N GLY A 71 -3.99 31.74 9.28
CA GLY A 71 -4.88 30.82 8.59
C GLY A 71 -6.19 30.66 9.36
N ASN A 72 -7.14 29.96 8.76
CA ASN A 72 -8.34 29.54 9.49
C ASN A 72 -8.10 28.08 9.91
N ASP A 73 -7.58 27.88 11.11
CA ASP A 73 -7.03 26.59 11.50
C ASP A 73 -8.07 25.75 12.24
N VAL A 74 -7.93 24.43 12.14
CA VAL A 74 -8.66 23.45 12.96
C VAL A 74 -7.64 22.74 13.84
N ILE A 75 -7.68 22.94 15.15
CA ILE A 75 -6.70 22.40 16.08
C ILE A 75 -7.40 21.44 17.05
N ASP A 76 -6.89 20.22 17.19
CA ASP A 76 -7.28 19.22 18.17
C ASP A 76 -6.07 18.86 19.04
N GLY A 77 -6.11 19.25 20.32
CA GLY A 77 -5.05 18.96 21.31
C GLY A 77 -4.99 17.48 21.69
N GLY A 78 -6.11 16.75 21.57
CA GLY A 78 -6.14 15.33 21.90
C GLY A 78 -6.12 15.07 23.42
N THR A 79 -5.19 14.29 23.95
CA THR A 79 -5.17 13.90 25.37
C THR A 79 -3.94 14.43 26.09
N GLY A 80 -4.13 15.15 27.19
CA GLY A 80 -3.07 15.67 28.05
C GLY A 80 -3.33 17.13 28.38
N ASN A 81 -2.36 17.82 28.99
CA ASN A 81 -2.51 19.23 29.37
C ASN A 81 -1.81 20.10 28.32
N ASP A 82 -2.58 20.55 27.34
CA ASP A 82 -2.03 21.18 26.14
C ASP A 82 -2.01 22.71 26.21
N LYS A 83 -1.12 23.31 25.42
CA LYS A 83 -1.05 24.76 25.17
C LYS A 83 -1.33 25.01 23.70
N LEU A 84 -2.51 25.50 23.38
CA LEU A 84 -2.98 25.66 22.00
C LEU A 84 -3.06 27.13 21.62
N PHE A 85 -2.29 27.55 20.62
CA PHE A 85 -2.25 28.91 20.10
C PHE A 85 -2.81 28.94 18.68
N GLY A 86 -3.99 29.51 18.46
CA GLY A 86 -4.62 29.61 17.13
C GLY A 86 -3.84 30.54 16.20
N GLY A 87 -3.67 31.79 16.62
CA GLY A 87 -2.89 32.78 15.88
C GLY A 87 -3.79 33.79 15.17
N THR A 88 -3.57 34.09 13.90
CA THR A 88 -4.39 35.05 13.14
C THR A 88 -5.31 34.34 12.16
N GLY A 89 -6.62 34.60 12.26
CA GLY A 89 -7.65 34.06 11.37
C GLY A 89 -8.82 33.51 12.17
N ASN A 90 -9.75 32.81 11.53
CA ASN A 90 -10.94 32.27 12.18
C ASN A 90 -10.73 30.78 12.50
N ASP A 91 -10.33 30.50 13.73
CA ASP A 91 -9.88 29.18 14.15
C ASP A 91 -10.98 28.38 14.86
N LEU A 92 -10.84 27.06 14.77
CA LEU A 92 -11.67 26.05 15.40
C LEU A 92 -10.79 25.19 16.32
N ILE A 93 -10.87 25.39 17.64
CA ILE A 93 -9.93 24.77 18.58
C ILE A 93 -10.66 23.83 19.55
N HIS A 94 -10.25 22.56 19.56
CA HIS A 94 -10.61 21.54 20.54
C HIS A 94 -9.43 21.31 21.47
N GLY A 95 -9.60 21.58 22.77
CA GLY A 95 -8.59 21.25 23.79
C GLY A 95 -8.36 19.74 23.89
N GLY A 96 -9.46 18.98 23.80
CA GLY A 96 -9.42 17.54 24.00
C GLY A 96 -9.65 17.20 25.47
N SER A 97 -9.00 16.16 25.98
CA SER A 97 -9.13 15.74 27.38
C SER A 97 -7.92 16.16 28.19
N GLY A 98 -8.13 16.90 29.28
CA GLY A 98 -7.07 17.29 30.20
C GLY A 98 -7.31 18.67 30.77
N THR A 99 -6.26 19.37 31.17
CA THR A 99 -6.34 20.77 31.65
C THR A 99 -5.59 21.64 30.66
N ASP A 100 -6.32 22.14 29.67
CA ASP A 100 -5.72 22.85 28.54
C ASP A 100 -5.67 24.36 28.74
N SER A 101 -4.71 24.98 28.08
CA SER A 101 -4.51 26.42 27.97
C SER A 101 -4.66 26.82 26.52
N ILE A 102 -5.80 27.42 26.19
CA ILE A 102 -6.09 27.87 24.83
C ILE A 102 -5.85 29.39 24.73
N ASP A 103 -5.16 29.82 23.69
CA ASP A 103 -5.14 31.19 23.20
C ASP A 103 -5.48 31.18 21.71
N ALA A 104 -6.73 31.46 21.38
CA ALA A 104 -7.18 31.42 19.99
C ALA A 104 -6.64 32.57 19.13
N GLY A 105 -5.91 33.54 19.71
CA GLY A 105 -5.38 34.67 18.97
C GLY A 105 -6.47 35.61 18.42
N THR A 106 -6.25 36.20 17.24
CA THR A 106 -7.13 37.23 16.66
C THR A 106 -8.06 36.65 15.60
N GLY A 107 -9.35 36.97 15.68
CA GLY A 107 -10.34 36.56 14.68
C GLY A 107 -11.63 36.09 15.34
N SER A 108 -12.56 35.59 14.54
CA SER A 108 -13.83 35.04 15.03
C SER A 108 -13.71 33.55 15.32
N ASN A 109 -13.10 33.25 16.47
CA ASN A 109 -12.70 31.89 16.83
C ASN A 109 -13.79 31.13 17.59
N LYS A 110 -13.84 29.81 17.38
CA LYS A 110 -14.74 28.89 18.08
C LYS A 110 -13.95 27.81 18.81
N CYS A 111 -14.28 27.60 20.08
CA CYS A 111 -13.60 26.62 20.91
C CYS A 111 -14.61 25.73 21.62
N THR A 112 -14.26 24.48 21.92
CA THR A 112 -15.02 23.69 22.90
C THR A 112 -14.50 23.93 24.30
N LYS A 113 -15.35 23.66 25.29
CA LYS A 113 -15.00 23.70 26.70
C LYS A 113 -15.39 22.38 27.36
N ASP A 114 -14.46 21.79 28.06
CA ASP A 114 -14.61 20.80 29.12
C ASP A 114 -14.59 21.50 30.51
N SER A 115 -14.70 20.73 31.57
CA SER A 115 -14.81 21.29 32.93
C SER A 115 -13.49 21.82 33.51
N LYS A 116 -12.38 21.73 32.77
CA LYS A 116 -11.01 21.87 33.27
C LYS A 116 -10.16 22.88 32.49
N GLU A 117 -10.56 23.40 31.33
CA GLU A 117 -9.71 24.35 30.60
C GLU A 117 -9.62 25.71 31.28
N SER A 118 -8.42 26.28 31.22
CA SER A 118 -8.15 27.65 31.63
C SER A 118 -8.68 28.63 30.58
N SER A 119 -9.46 29.61 31.01
CA SER A 119 -10.26 30.50 30.15
C SER A 119 -9.41 31.29 29.15
N SER A 120 -9.75 31.19 27.85
CA SER A 120 -9.19 32.04 26.79
C SER A 120 -10.09 33.26 26.56
N ARG A 121 -9.49 34.46 26.47
CA ARG A 121 -10.22 35.73 26.27
C ARG A 121 -10.69 35.96 24.82
N SER A 122 -10.29 35.08 23.90
CA SER A 122 -10.32 35.34 22.45
C SER A 122 -11.20 34.34 21.67
N CYS A 123 -12.07 33.59 22.35
CA CYS A 123 -12.84 32.51 21.74
C CYS A 123 -14.33 32.49 22.14
N SER A 124 -15.20 32.16 21.18
CA SER A 124 -16.62 31.88 21.42
C SER A 124 -16.81 30.38 21.69
N TYR A 125 -17.19 30.03 22.92
CA TYR A 125 -17.33 28.63 23.30
C TYR A 125 -18.61 27.99 22.75
N VAL A 126 -18.47 26.80 22.15
CA VAL A 126 -19.56 25.97 21.63
C VAL A 126 -19.55 24.59 22.32
N THR A 127 -20.73 24.03 22.59
CA THR A 127 -20.88 22.73 23.28
C THR A 127 -20.44 21.54 22.43
N ALA A 128 -20.36 21.72 21.12
CA ALA A 128 -19.76 20.82 20.16
C ALA A 128 -19.31 21.66 18.96
N LEU A 129 -18.22 21.26 18.32
CA LEU A 129 -17.78 21.92 17.10
C LEU A 129 -18.83 21.69 16.00
N PRO A 130 -19.18 22.72 15.20
CA PRO A 130 -20.09 22.54 14.09
C PRO A 130 -19.54 21.43 13.18
N LYS A 131 -20.37 20.39 12.95
CA LYS A 131 -20.14 19.44 11.87
C LYS A 131 -19.94 20.25 10.59
N ALA A 132 -18.97 19.86 9.77
CA ALA A 132 -18.64 20.53 8.51
C ALA A 132 -19.93 21.03 7.83
N PRO A 133 -19.99 22.30 7.37
CA PRO A 133 -21.21 22.83 6.79
C PRO A 133 -21.65 21.86 5.70
N ALA A 134 -22.86 21.31 5.86
CA ALA A 134 -23.52 20.61 4.78
C ALA A 134 -23.45 21.55 3.59
N SER A 135 -22.92 21.05 2.47
CA SER A 135 -22.95 21.75 1.17
C SER A 135 -24.29 22.45 1.06
N VAL A 136 -24.26 23.77 0.91
CA VAL A 136 -25.42 24.66 0.89
C VAL A 136 -26.57 23.99 0.13
N ALA A 137 -27.69 23.76 0.81
CA ALA A 137 -28.87 23.15 0.21
C ALA A 137 -29.31 23.96 -1.01
N SER A 138 -29.29 23.33 -2.18
CA SER A 138 -29.86 23.88 -3.40
C SER A 138 -31.40 23.85 -3.29
N PRO A 139 -32.12 24.90 -3.71
CA PRO A 139 -33.54 25.06 -3.43
C PRO A 139 -34.42 24.06 -4.21
N SER A 140 -35.47 23.55 -3.55
CA SER A 140 -36.55 22.78 -4.21
C SER A 140 -37.18 23.56 -5.35
N PRO A 141 -37.55 22.90 -6.46
CA PRO A 141 -38.12 23.56 -7.62
C PRO A 141 -39.57 23.95 -7.33
N THR A 142 -39.85 25.25 -7.32
CA THR A 142 -41.23 25.76 -7.37
C THR A 142 -41.41 26.61 -8.62
N ALA A 143 -42.46 26.25 -9.37
CA ALA A 143 -43.24 27.08 -10.30
C ALA A 143 -42.53 27.69 -11.52
N THR A 144 -42.77 27.09 -12.68
CA THR A 144 -43.00 27.85 -13.91
C THR A 144 -44.49 28.23 -13.98
N SER A 145 -44.74 29.54 -14.05
CA SER A 145 -46.06 30.16 -14.22
C SER A 145 -46.32 30.56 -15.68
N GLY A 146 -47.55 30.32 -16.15
CA GLY A 146 -48.19 30.94 -17.32
C GLY A 146 -47.87 30.25 -18.65
N VAL A 147 -48.81 29.78 -19.47
CA VAL A 147 -50.03 30.46 -19.96
C VAL A 147 -51.12 29.42 -20.32
N SER A 148 -52.38 29.74 -20.00
CA SER A 148 -53.61 29.05 -20.43
C SER A 148 -54.25 29.82 -21.61
N PRO A 149 -55.10 29.22 -22.47
CA PRO A 149 -56.51 29.03 -22.11
C PRO A 149 -57.19 27.72 -22.57
N SER A 150 -58.26 27.39 -21.82
CA SER A 150 -59.37 26.40 -21.98
C SER A 150 -60.13 26.44 -23.34
N PRO A 151 -61.17 25.60 -23.64
CA PRO A 151 -61.79 24.49 -22.89
C PRO A 151 -62.10 23.17 -23.68
N SER A 152 -62.47 22.12 -22.92
CA SER A 152 -63.17 20.82 -23.23
C SER A 152 -64.37 20.91 -24.22
N PRO A 153 -65.04 19.82 -24.73
CA PRO A 153 -65.30 18.51 -24.06
C PRO A 153 -65.48 17.25 -24.96
N THR A 154 -66.08 16.19 -24.37
CA THR A 154 -66.73 14.95 -24.92
C THR A 154 -65.83 13.74 -25.23
N SER A 155 -66.20 12.47 -24.98
CA SER A 155 -67.37 11.80 -24.37
C SER A 155 -67.14 10.27 -24.26
N THR A 156 -67.91 9.59 -23.38
CA THR A 156 -68.47 8.20 -23.47
C THR A 156 -67.51 7.00 -23.54
N SER A 157 -67.77 5.80 -23.00
CA SER A 157 -68.92 5.10 -22.37
C SER A 157 -68.36 3.81 -21.73
N GLY A 158 -68.75 3.40 -20.51
CA GLY A 158 -69.78 2.37 -20.25
C GLY A 158 -69.15 1.01 -19.89
N SER A 159 -69.68 0.11 -19.06
CA SER A 159 -70.76 0.11 -18.07
C SER A 159 -70.63 -1.19 -17.22
N THR A 160 -71.06 -1.15 -15.94
CA THR A 160 -71.91 -2.16 -15.19
C THR A 160 -71.53 -3.66 -15.17
N ALA A 161 -71.74 -4.48 -14.12
CA ALA A 161 -72.31 -4.36 -12.77
C ALA A 161 -72.12 -5.71 -11.98
N THR A 162 -72.28 -5.59 -10.65
CA THR A 162 -72.31 -6.44 -9.42
C THR A 162 -73.27 -7.69 -9.41
N PRO A 163 -73.58 -8.41 -8.27
CA PRO A 163 -72.94 -8.69 -6.95
C PRO A 163 -73.11 -10.14 -6.30
N GLY A 164 -72.21 -10.52 -5.36
CA GLY A 164 -72.38 -11.24 -4.05
C GLY A 164 -72.98 -12.69 -3.93
N PRO A 165 -73.07 -13.31 -2.71
CA PRO A 165 -72.28 -13.19 -1.46
C PRO A 165 -72.03 -14.55 -0.69
N THR A 166 -71.45 -14.45 0.54
CA THR A 166 -71.49 -15.40 1.71
C THR A 166 -70.42 -16.52 1.77
N THR A 167 -69.78 -16.93 2.88
CA THR A 167 -69.93 -16.80 4.35
C THR A 167 -68.55 -16.94 5.07
N SER A 168 -68.43 -16.40 6.29
CA SER A 168 -67.35 -16.66 7.28
C SER A 168 -67.91 -17.56 8.41
N PRO A 169 -67.09 -18.24 9.26
CA PRO A 169 -66.62 -17.58 10.49
C PRO A 169 -65.18 -17.94 10.95
N SER A 170 -64.64 -17.04 11.77
CA SER A 170 -63.38 -17.12 12.54
C SER A 170 -63.53 -18.00 13.80
N PRO A 171 -62.44 -18.30 14.56
CA PRO A 171 -62.07 -17.38 15.63
C PRO A 171 -60.56 -17.15 15.81
N SER A 172 -60.27 -15.93 16.27
CA SER A 172 -59.02 -15.41 16.87
C SER A 172 -58.91 -15.85 18.35
N PRO A 173 -57.76 -15.72 19.08
CA PRO A 173 -57.16 -14.40 19.34
C PRO A 173 -55.62 -14.29 19.42
N SER A 174 -55.21 -13.04 19.17
CA SER A 174 -53.96 -12.32 19.46
C SER A 174 -53.21 -12.63 20.77
N ALA A 175 -51.87 -12.61 20.70
CA ALA A 175 -51.02 -11.86 21.64
C ALA A 175 -49.64 -11.53 21.00
N SER A 176 -49.19 -10.28 21.10
CA SER A 176 -47.82 -9.78 20.81
C SER A 176 -46.90 -9.94 22.06
N PRO A 177 -45.72 -9.29 22.12
CA PRO A 177 -44.43 -9.47 21.42
C PRO A 177 -43.28 -9.86 22.41
N SER A 178 -42.07 -10.21 21.96
CA SER A 178 -40.76 -9.93 22.65
C SER A 178 -39.60 -10.91 22.31
N SER A 179 -38.42 -10.31 22.11
CA SER A 179 -37.03 -10.69 22.51
C SER A 179 -36.23 -11.86 21.89
N SER A 180 -35.18 -11.43 21.17
CA SER A 180 -33.75 -11.84 21.28
C SER A 180 -33.22 -13.06 20.50
N PRO A 181 -31.91 -13.02 20.13
CA PRO A 181 -31.40 -13.45 18.83
C PRO A 181 -30.88 -14.89 18.82
N ALA A 182 -31.05 -15.57 17.69
CA ALA A 182 -30.37 -16.84 17.43
C ALA A 182 -28.89 -16.58 17.08
N SER A 183 -28.03 -17.25 17.84
CA SER A 183 -26.57 -17.25 17.81
C SER A 183 -25.94 -17.37 16.43
N THR A 184 -24.95 -16.51 16.17
CA THR A 184 -23.92 -16.69 15.13
C THR A 184 -23.24 -18.06 15.25
N PRO A 185 -22.90 -18.74 14.13
CA PRO A 185 -22.02 -19.90 14.18
C PRO A 185 -20.66 -19.48 14.79
N PRO A 186 -19.94 -20.37 15.50
CA PRO A 186 -18.63 -20.03 16.00
C PRO A 186 -17.70 -19.70 14.83
N PRO A 187 -16.75 -18.76 15.00
CA PRO A 187 -15.74 -18.49 13.99
C PRO A 187 -14.98 -19.79 13.71
N THR A 188 -14.90 -20.15 12.42
CA THR A 188 -14.00 -21.19 11.94
C THR A 188 -12.58 -20.86 12.41
N ALA A 189 -11.94 -21.80 13.11
CA ALA A 189 -10.59 -21.63 13.62
C ALA A 189 -9.60 -21.23 12.50
N PRO A 190 -8.64 -20.31 12.75
CA PRO A 190 -7.61 -20.01 11.76
C PRO A 190 -6.75 -21.26 11.54
N ALA A 191 -6.48 -21.58 10.27
CA ALA A 191 -5.37 -22.44 9.89
C ALA A 191 -4.24 -21.55 9.37
N SER A 192 -2.95 -21.81 9.52
CA SER A 192 -2.04 -22.21 10.60
C SER A 192 -0.68 -22.19 9.88
N ALA A 193 0.41 -21.71 10.51
CA ALA A 193 1.74 -21.92 9.95
C ALA A 193 1.90 -23.38 9.50
N LEU A 194 2.51 -23.64 8.34
CA LEU A 194 2.70 -25.02 7.86
C LEU A 194 3.59 -25.73 8.87
N THR A 195 2.94 -26.54 9.70
CA THR A 195 3.57 -27.28 10.77
C THR A 195 3.63 -28.73 10.34
N LEU A 196 4.84 -29.25 10.22
CA LEU A 196 5.07 -30.67 10.05
C LEU A 196 5.32 -31.29 11.42
N ASP A 197 4.30 -31.98 11.94
CA ASP A 197 4.33 -32.75 13.19
C ASP A 197 4.68 -34.23 12.97
N PHE A 198 4.71 -34.67 11.70
CA PHE A 198 5.03 -36.04 11.26
C PHE A 198 4.15 -37.16 11.86
N GLU A 199 3.05 -36.83 12.53
CA GLU A 199 2.20 -37.82 13.21
C GLU A 199 1.48 -38.71 12.19
N THR A 200 1.15 -38.16 11.03
CA THR A 200 0.51 -38.87 9.90
C THR A 200 1.49 -39.23 8.78
N ALA A 201 2.77 -38.89 8.92
CA ALA A 201 3.77 -39.10 7.88
C ALA A 201 4.15 -40.59 7.73
N SER A 202 4.65 -40.93 6.55
CA SER A 202 5.14 -42.26 6.18
C SER A 202 6.55 -42.20 5.61
N ASN A 203 7.29 -43.31 5.69
CA ASN A 203 8.69 -43.38 5.24
C ASN A 203 8.87 -43.05 3.75
N SER A 204 7.83 -43.25 2.91
CA SER A 204 7.89 -42.94 1.48
C SER A 204 7.99 -41.44 1.18
N GLN A 205 7.75 -40.58 2.16
CA GLN A 205 7.87 -39.12 2.04
C GLN A 205 9.29 -38.62 2.34
N LEU A 206 10.18 -39.49 2.81
CA LEU A 206 11.55 -39.17 3.16
C LEU A 206 12.49 -39.68 2.06
N ILE A 207 13.48 -38.86 1.70
CA ILE A 207 14.55 -39.25 0.79
C ILE A 207 15.88 -38.91 1.46
N ALA A 208 16.50 -39.90 2.09
CA ALA A 208 17.85 -39.79 2.61
C ALA A 208 18.87 -40.04 1.49
N PHE A 209 20.00 -39.33 1.53
CA PHE A 209 21.04 -39.44 0.51
C PHE A 209 22.44 -39.28 1.10
N SER A 210 23.45 -39.62 0.29
CA SER A 210 24.86 -39.54 0.66
C SER A 210 25.18 -40.29 1.96
N GLY A 211 24.50 -41.41 2.23
CA GLY A 211 24.76 -42.30 3.36
C GLY A 211 23.87 -42.08 4.60
N ASP A 212 23.07 -41.01 4.64
CA ASP A 212 22.03 -40.89 5.67
C ASP A 212 20.99 -42.01 5.51
N THR A 213 20.40 -42.42 6.62
CA THR A 213 19.12 -43.16 6.62
C THR A 213 18.08 -42.37 7.40
N ALA A 214 16.84 -42.38 6.91
CA ALA A 214 15.75 -41.64 7.53
C ALA A 214 14.49 -42.51 7.62
N SER A 215 13.78 -42.39 8.74
CA SER A 215 12.52 -43.09 9.00
C SER A 215 11.61 -42.27 9.91
N ILE A 216 10.31 -42.54 9.86
CA ILE A 216 9.36 -42.05 10.85
C ILE A 216 9.28 -43.08 11.98
N ASP A 217 9.90 -42.78 13.10
CA ASP A 217 10.00 -43.65 14.27
C ASP A 217 9.18 -43.11 15.44
N ALA A 218 9.02 -43.93 16.48
CA ALA A 218 8.46 -43.48 17.75
C ALA A 218 9.29 -42.32 18.32
N HIS A 219 8.59 -41.28 18.78
CA HIS A 219 9.20 -40.09 19.32
C HIS A 219 9.92 -40.40 20.66
N PRO A 220 11.21 -40.06 20.81
CA PRO A 220 11.99 -40.38 22.01
C PRO A 220 11.50 -39.63 23.26
N ALA A 221 11.71 -40.22 24.44
CA ALA A 221 11.29 -39.65 25.71
C ALA A 221 11.86 -38.24 25.95
N GLY A 222 11.05 -37.34 26.52
CA GLY A 222 11.47 -35.97 26.88
C GLY A 222 11.46 -34.96 25.73
N GLY A 223 10.79 -35.24 24.62
CA GLY A 223 10.62 -34.28 23.52
C GLY A 223 9.32 -33.51 23.57
N VAL A 224 8.74 -33.29 22.40
CA VAL A 224 7.57 -32.43 22.20
C VAL A 224 6.33 -32.99 22.90
N ALA A 225 5.71 -32.17 23.75
CA ALA A 225 4.48 -32.55 24.45
C ALA A 225 3.35 -32.80 23.43
N GLY A 226 2.78 -34.01 23.43
CA GLY A 226 1.69 -34.39 22.54
C GLY A 226 2.14 -35.02 21.21
N SER A 227 3.44 -35.10 20.92
CA SER A 227 3.97 -35.85 19.77
C SER A 227 4.26 -37.31 20.13
N MET A 228 3.94 -38.21 19.20
CA MET A 228 4.21 -39.64 19.31
C MET A 228 5.21 -40.14 18.27
N ARG A 229 5.45 -39.37 17.20
CA ARG A 229 6.33 -39.77 16.09
C ARG A 229 7.21 -38.61 15.64
N ALA A 230 8.40 -38.92 15.15
CA ALA A 230 9.31 -37.90 14.63
C ALA A 230 10.12 -38.47 13.46
N VAL A 231 10.72 -37.59 12.65
CA VAL A 231 11.71 -38.01 11.65
C VAL A 231 12.99 -38.34 12.39
N LYS A 232 13.38 -39.62 12.38
CA LYS A 232 14.67 -40.09 12.86
C LYS A 232 15.66 -40.12 11.70
N ILE A 233 16.83 -39.55 11.91
CA ILE A 233 17.92 -39.55 10.94
C ILE A 233 19.14 -40.18 11.60
N ILE A 234 19.68 -41.24 10.96
CA ILE A 234 20.98 -41.80 11.32
C ILE A 234 21.99 -41.27 10.33
N ARG A 235 22.98 -40.55 10.86
CA ARG A 235 23.97 -39.83 10.08
C ARG A 235 24.88 -40.77 9.28
N GLY A 236 25.00 -40.50 7.98
CA GLY A 236 25.94 -41.16 7.07
C GLY A 236 27.39 -40.75 7.29
N ASP A 237 28.30 -41.25 6.47
CA ASP A 237 29.75 -41.00 6.57
C ASP A 237 30.28 -39.94 5.59
N GLN A 238 29.41 -39.29 4.81
CA GLN A 238 29.80 -38.26 3.83
C GLN A 238 29.59 -36.86 4.38
N ALA A 239 30.44 -35.90 4.00
CA ALA A 239 30.32 -34.49 4.45
C ALA A 239 28.96 -33.84 4.10
N ALA A 240 28.32 -34.32 3.04
CA ALA A 240 27.03 -33.84 2.53
C ALA A 240 25.88 -34.85 2.71
N SER A 241 25.97 -35.78 3.67
CA SER A 241 24.81 -36.60 4.02
C SER A 241 23.66 -35.73 4.54
N GLY A 242 22.48 -35.96 3.99
CA GLY A 242 21.30 -35.18 4.29
C GLY A 242 20.02 -35.93 3.95
N THR A 243 18.89 -35.32 4.32
CA THR A 243 17.56 -35.91 4.15
C THR A 243 16.59 -34.86 3.62
N VAL A 244 15.92 -35.17 2.51
CA VAL A 244 14.70 -34.48 2.09
C VAL A 244 13.55 -34.99 2.94
N PHE A 245 12.87 -34.11 3.65
CA PHE A 245 11.79 -34.49 4.55
C PHE A 245 10.43 -33.89 4.15
N TYR A 246 10.43 -32.96 3.20
CA TYR A 246 9.20 -32.37 2.69
C TYR A 246 9.35 -31.86 1.27
N SER A 247 8.29 -32.05 0.49
CA SER A 247 8.11 -31.46 -0.84
C SER A 247 6.64 -31.05 -0.98
N ALA A 248 6.39 -29.75 -1.15
CA ALA A 248 5.03 -29.22 -1.30
C ALA A 248 4.46 -29.58 -2.69
N SER A 249 3.59 -30.58 -2.77
CA SER A 249 2.80 -30.83 -3.98
C SER A 249 1.60 -29.87 -4.00
N GLY A 250 1.60 -28.88 -4.90
CA GLY A 250 0.42 -28.03 -5.12
C GLY A 250 0.50 -26.55 -4.72
N GLY A 251 1.69 -25.95 -4.63
CA GLY A 251 1.83 -24.52 -4.93
C GLY A 251 2.41 -23.58 -3.86
N VAL A 252 2.55 -23.98 -2.59
CA VAL A 252 3.00 -23.06 -1.53
C VAL A 252 4.52 -23.11 -1.34
N ASN A 253 5.19 -21.95 -1.43
CA ASN A 253 6.60 -21.82 -1.06
C ASN A 253 6.76 -21.91 0.46
N LEU A 254 7.81 -22.59 0.90
CA LEU A 254 8.11 -22.85 2.32
C LEU A 254 8.61 -21.61 3.05
N ILE A 255 9.12 -20.63 2.31
CA ILE A 255 9.48 -19.30 2.78
C ILE A 255 9.02 -18.27 1.76
N SER A 256 8.88 -17.03 2.20
CA SER A 256 8.56 -15.88 1.35
C SER A 256 9.49 -14.72 1.67
N SER A 257 9.32 -13.62 0.96
CA SER A 257 10.01 -12.38 1.30
C SER A 257 9.71 -11.85 2.69
N SER A 258 8.47 -12.00 3.15
CA SER A 258 7.99 -11.55 4.46
C SER A 258 8.15 -12.59 5.56
N ALA A 259 8.37 -13.86 5.20
CA ALA A 259 8.53 -14.97 6.14
C ALA A 259 9.74 -15.83 5.77
N LYS A 260 10.90 -15.43 6.30
CA LYS A 260 12.20 -16.07 6.07
C LYS A 260 12.71 -16.87 7.27
N THR A 261 11.83 -17.23 8.19
CA THR A 261 12.21 -17.97 9.40
C THR A 261 11.55 -19.34 9.38
N VAL A 262 12.33 -20.36 9.75
CA VAL A 262 11.82 -21.71 9.99
C VAL A 262 12.24 -22.10 11.39
N SER A 263 11.33 -22.65 12.18
CA SER A 263 11.66 -23.22 13.48
C SER A 263 11.46 -24.72 13.48
N ALA A 264 12.28 -25.43 14.25
CA ALA A 264 12.16 -26.87 14.39
C ALA A 264 12.52 -27.33 15.79
N LYS A 265 11.86 -28.38 16.25
CA LYS A 265 12.28 -29.15 17.42
C LYS A 265 13.25 -30.22 16.96
N ILE A 266 14.43 -30.23 17.58
CA ILE A 266 15.52 -31.12 17.20
C ILE A 266 16.05 -31.83 18.44
N TYR A 267 16.24 -33.13 18.33
CA TYR A 267 17.05 -33.89 19.27
C TYR A 267 18.47 -34.02 18.73
N SER A 268 19.47 -33.68 19.55
CA SER A 268 20.88 -33.86 19.22
C SER A 268 21.63 -34.60 20.34
N PRO A 269 22.56 -35.52 20.04
CA PRO A 269 23.39 -36.18 21.05
C PRO A 269 24.40 -35.23 21.71
N ALA A 270 24.69 -34.07 21.11
CA ALA A 270 25.65 -33.10 21.61
C ALA A 270 25.25 -31.64 21.29
N ALA A 271 25.75 -30.71 22.10
CA ALA A 271 25.80 -29.29 21.78
C ALA A 271 26.92 -29.00 20.76
N GLY A 272 26.88 -27.83 20.13
CA GLY A 272 27.89 -27.37 19.18
C GLY A 272 27.80 -28.02 17.79
N ILE A 273 26.75 -28.78 17.50
CA ILE A 273 26.58 -29.46 16.22
C ILE A 273 25.95 -28.50 15.21
N PRO A 274 26.59 -28.25 14.05
CA PRO A 274 25.98 -27.45 13.00
C PRO A 274 24.83 -28.24 12.33
N VAL A 275 23.68 -27.60 12.22
CA VAL A 275 22.52 -28.09 11.47
C VAL A 275 22.27 -27.10 10.34
N LEU A 276 22.37 -27.57 9.11
CA LEU A 276 22.09 -26.76 7.92
C LEU A 276 20.70 -27.11 7.41
N LEU A 277 19.90 -26.07 7.15
CA LEU A 277 18.60 -26.21 6.50
C LEU A 277 18.67 -25.53 5.13
N LYS A 278 18.41 -26.30 4.08
CA LYS A 278 18.39 -25.87 2.70
C LYS A 278 16.95 -25.93 2.17
N LEU A 279 16.51 -24.85 1.55
CA LEU A 279 15.25 -24.79 0.82
C LEU A 279 15.59 -24.62 -0.66
N GLU A 280 15.04 -25.49 -1.50
CA GLU A 280 15.40 -25.56 -2.92
C GLU A 280 14.18 -25.69 -3.83
N ASP A 281 14.39 -25.38 -5.10
CA ASP A 281 13.43 -25.64 -6.15
C ASP A 281 13.21 -27.14 -6.35
N VAL A 282 11.96 -27.54 -6.54
CA VAL A 282 11.58 -28.95 -6.78
C VAL A 282 12.12 -29.50 -8.10
N SER A 283 12.33 -28.63 -9.09
CA SER A 283 12.77 -28.97 -10.43
C SER A 283 14.26 -28.68 -10.69
N ASP A 284 14.89 -27.84 -9.86
CA ASP A 284 16.29 -27.44 -10.02
C ASP A 284 16.98 -27.21 -8.65
N ALA A 285 17.67 -28.24 -8.16
CA ALA A 285 18.37 -28.19 -6.87
C ALA A 285 19.56 -27.21 -6.81
N SER A 286 19.95 -26.60 -7.94
CA SER A 286 20.95 -25.52 -7.98
C SER A 286 20.36 -24.16 -7.58
N LYS A 287 19.03 -24.02 -7.58
CA LYS A 287 18.29 -22.87 -7.09
C LYS A 287 17.88 -23.10 -5.64
N PHE A 288 18.62 -22.48 -4.73
CA PHE A 288 18.41 -22.71 -3.30
C PHE A 288 18.83 -21.54 -2.43
N VAL A 289 18.33 -21.56 -1.21
CA VAL A 289 18.85 -20.80 -0.08
C VAL A 289 19.10 -21.75 1.08
N GLU A 290 20.14 -21.50 1.85
CA GLU A 290 20.50 -22.28 3.03
C GLU A 290 20.97 -21.36 4.17
N THR A 291 20.70 -21.81 5.39
CA THR A 291 21.19 -21.17 6.61
C THR A 291 21.56 -22.24 7.61
N LEU A 292 22.29 -21.85 8.66
CA LEU A 292 22.84 -22.76 9.65
C LEU A 292 22.40 -22.33 11.04
N ALA A 293 21.98 -23.30 11.84
CA ALA A 293 21.83 -23.17 13.28
C ALA A 293 22.81 -24.12 13.97
N THR A 294 23.14 -23.83 15.22
CA THR A 294 24.03 -24.69 16.02
C THR A 294 23.27 -25.20 17.23
N THR A 295 23.38 -26.49 17.52
CA THR A 295 22.80 -27.06 18.74
C THR A 295 23.46 -26.43 19.97
N THR A 296 22.67 -26.13 20.98
CA THR A 296 23.11 -25.49 22.23
C THR A 296 23.18 -26.48 23.40
N ALA A 297 22.53 -27.65 23.27
CA ALA A 297 22.49 -28.68 24.30
C ALA A 297 22.45 -30.10 23.70
N THR A 298 22.73 -31.09 24.54
CA THR A 298 22.32 -32.49 24.31
C THR A 298 20.82 -32.63 24.63
N GLY A 299 20.11 -33.42 23.82
CA GLY A 299 18.68 -33.64 23.96
C GLY A 299 17.85 -32.74 23.04
N TRP A 300 16.56 -32.65 23.37
CA TRP A 300 15.58 -31.84 22.63
C TRP A 300 15.79 -30.35 22.85
N GLN A 301 15.72 -29.59 21.77
CA GLN A 301 15.85 -28.14 21.76
C GLN A 301 15.10 -27.53 20.57
N SER A 302 14.85 -26.23 20.65
CA SER A 302 14.36 -25.44 19.52
C SER A 302 15.53 -24.81 18.79
N LEU A 303 15.61 -25.04 17.48
CA LEU A 303 16.48 -24.26 16.60
C LEU A 303 15.64 -23.35 15.71
N GLN A 304 16.17 -22.18 15.43
CA GLN A 304 15.61 -21.22 14.50
C GLN A 304 16.59 -21.04 13.34
N PHE A 305 16.07 -21.16 12.13
CA PHE A 305 16.79 -21.01 10.88
C PHE A 305 16.34 -19.70 10.23
N ASN A 306 17.25 -18.74 10.10
CA ASN A 306 16.96 -17.42 9.57
C ASN A 306 17.52 -17.27 8.14
N PHE A 307 16.64 -17.36 7.15
CA PHE A 307 16.96 -17.20 5.73
C PHE A 307 17.02 -15.73 5.29
N ALA A 308 16.71 -14.77 6.17
CA ALA A 308 17.07 -13.37 5.94
C ALA A 308 18.58 -13.14 6.12
N ASN A 309 19.26 -14.05 6.84
CA ASN A 309 20.71 -14.07 7.02
C ASN A 309 21.26 -15.41 6.50
N PRO A 310 21.33 -15.60 5.17
CA PRO A 310 21.81 -16.85 4.60
C PRO A 310 23.28 -17.10 4.96
N ARG A 311 23.68 -18.37 4.92
CA ARG A 311 25.07 -18.75 5.17
C ARG A 311 25.99 -18.10 4.13
N ALA A 312 27.22 -17.76 4.54
CA ALA A 312 28.20 -17.20 3.63
C ALA A 312 28.48 -18.16 2.44
N GLY A 313 28.41 -17.63 1.22
CA GLY A 313 28.55 -18.40 -0.03
C GLY A 313 27.23 -18.92 -0.61
N THR A 314 26.11 -18.69 0.07
CA THR A 314 24.78 -19.02 -0.41
C THR A 314 24.18 -17.85 -1.20
N PRO A 315 23.46 -18.10 -2.31
CA PRO A 315 22.68 -17.06 -2.98
C PRO A 315 21.68 -16.37 -2.04
N ALA A 316 21.44 -15.07 -2.24
CA ALA A 316 20.38 -14.38 -1.52
C ALA A 316 19.00 -15.00 -1.86
N PHE A 317 18.03 -14.85 -0.95
CA PHE A 317 16.65 -15.21 -1.26
C PHE A 317 16.19 -14.51 -2.53
N ASP A 318 15.72 -15.32 -3.47
CA ASP A 318 15.13 -14.89 -4.75
C ASP A 318 13.67 -15.34 -4.81
N SER A 319 12.75 -14.38 -4.85
CA SER A 319 11.31 -14.62 -4.90
C SER A 319 10.86 -15.42 -6.13
N ASN A 320 11.68 -15.50 -7.17
CA ASN A 320 11.41 -16.24 -8.41
C ASN A 320 11.73 -17.74 -8.30
N ILE A 321 12.41 -18.16 -7.23
CA ILE A 321 12.72 -19.57 -6.97
C ILE A 321 11.55 -20.20 -6.22
N SER A 322 11.07 -21.36 -6.70
CA SER A 322 9.99 -22.09 -6.03
C SER A 322 10.55 -22.93 -4.87
N TYR A 323 10.88 -22.30 -3.74
CA TYR A 323 11.37 -22.97 -2.52
C TYR A 323 10.32 -23.91 -1.92
N LYS A 324 10.08 -25.05 -2.55
CA LYS A 324 9.01 -26.00 -2.24
C LYS A 324 9.53 -27.32 -1.67
N LYS A 325 10.85 -27.48 -1.61
CA LYS A 325 11.52 -28.67 -1.11
C LYS A 325 12.45 -28.31 0.04
N ALA A 326 12.31 -29.00 1.17
CA ALA A 326 13.15 -28.80 2.34
C ALA A 326 14.11 -29.97 2.55
N VAL A 327 15.37 -29.63 2.82
CA VAL A 327 16.46 -30.58 3.01
C VAL A 327 17.23 -30.20 4.28
N VAL A 328 17.43 -31.16 5.17
CA VAL A 328 18.18 -30.96 6.42
C VAL A 328 19.50 -31.74 6.38
N PHE A 329 20.54 -31.15 6.95
CA PHE A 329 21.86 -31.75 7.10
C PHE A 329 22.32 -31.60 8.55
N PHE A 330 22.41 -32.71 9.27
CA PHE A 330 22.98 -32.74 10.61
C PHE A 330 24.49 -32.90 10.56
N ASN A 331 25.21 -32.16 11.41
CA ASN A 331 26.67 -32.16 11.47
C ASN A 331 27.30 -31.89 10.09
N PHE A 332 26.76 -30.89 9.38
CA PHE A 332 27.15 -30.58 8.00
C PHE A 332 28.66 -30.33 7.89
N GLY A 333 29.30 -30.92 6.87
CA GLY A 333 30.74 -30.84 6.65
C GLY A 333 31.56 -31.92 7.37
N SER A 334 30.95 -32.72 8.25
CA SER A 334 31.62 -33.84 8.94
C SER A 334 31.42 -35.18 8.23
N THR A 335 32.41 -36.07 8.32
CA THR A 335 32.32 -37.47 7.89
C THR A 335 31.99 -38.44 9.04
N SER A 336 31.68 -37.91 10.23
CA SER A 336 31.33 -38.72 11.40
C SER A 336 29.93 -39.33 11.22
N SER A 337 29.84 -40.66 11.29
CA SER A 337 28.61 -41.43 11.05
C SER A 337 28.02 -42.06 12.31
N GLY A 338 26.79 -42.57 12.20
CA GLY A 338 26.10 -43.35 13.23
C GLY A 338 25.39 -42.55 14.32
N ALA A 339 25.63 -41.24 14.41
CA ALA A 339 24.88 -40.37 15.30
C ALA A 339 23.39 -40.31 14.92
N ILE A 340 22.51 -40.35 15.92
CA ILE A 340 21.06 -40.32 15.73
C ILE A 340 20.54 -38.93 16.09
N TYR A 341 19.79 -38.34 15.16
CA TYR A 341 19.09 -37.07 15.32
C TYR A 341 17.59 -37.29 15.15
N TYR A 342 16.79 -36.42 15.77
CA TYR A 342 15.36 -36.36 15.51
C TYR A 342 14.97 -34.95 15.08
N LEU A 343 14.03 -34.86 14.15
CA LEU A 343 13.40 -33.64 13.67
C LEU A 343 11.89 -33.77 13.84
N ASP A 344 11.29 -32.78 14.48
CA ASP A 344 9.87 -32.71 14.76
C ASP A 344 9.39 -31.24 14.83
N GLN A 345 8.08 -31.03 14.75
CA GLN A 345 7.42 -29.72 14.77
C GLN A 345 8.15 -28.68 13.91
N VAL A 346 8.36 -29.02 12.64
CA VAL A 346 8.96 -28.06 11.71
C VAL A 346 7.89 -27.07 11.30
N VAL A 347 8.02 -25.85 11.79
CA VAL A 347 7.12 -24.75 11.48
C VAL A 347 7.78 -23.91 10.41
N PHE A 348 7.28 -24.06 9.19
CA PHE A 348 7.50 -23.10 8.14
C PHE A 348 6.50 -21.98 8.36
N ASP A 349 6.98 -20.75 8.51
CA ASP A 349 6.14 -19.55 8.48
C ASP A 349 5.61 -19.30 7.05
N ALA A 350 5.19 -20.33 6.34
CA ALA A 350 4.58 -20.26 5.02
C ALA A 350 3.19 -19.64 5.17
N ALA A 351 3.03 -18.41 4.71
CA ALA A 351 1.72 -17.78 4.61
C ALA A 351 0.88 -18.50 3.55
N VAL A 352 -0.25 -19.11 3.94
CA VAL A 352 -1.40 -19.19 3.04
C VAL A 352 -2.17 -17.90 3.23
N GLU A 353 -2.14 -17.13 2.16
CA GLU A 353 -3.01 -16.02 1.91
C GLU A 353 -4.45 -16.49 1.80
N THR A 354 -5.29 -16.10 2.76
CA THR A 354 -6.70 -15.73 2.61
C THR A 354 -7.32 -15.42 3.98
N ALA A 355 -7.22 -14.17 4.38
CA ALA A 355 -8.26 -13.47 5.14
C ALA A 355 -8.21 -12.00 4.69
N PRO A 356 -9.37 -11.31 4.56
CA PRO A 356 -9.41 -9.89 4.22
C PRO A 356 -8.56 -9.12 5.24
N PRO A 357 -7.97 -7.97 4.87
CA PRO A 357 -6.93 -7.35 5.66
C PRO A 357 -7.35 -7.26 7.12
N VAL A 358 -6.68 -8.03 7.98
CA VAL A 358 -6.40 -7.48 9.31
C VAL A 358 -5.73 -6.19 8.96
N THR A 359 -6.29 -5.06 9.40
CA THR A 359 -5.75 -3.74 9.16
C THR A 359 -4.30 -3.73 9.63
N ASN A 360 -3.36 -4.10 8.76
CA ASN A 360 -1.99 -3.69 8.86
C ASN A 360 -2.13 -2.19 8.93
N ALA A 361 -1.83 -1.62 10.09
CA ALA A 361 -1.66 -0.18 10.17
C ALA A 361 -0.53 0.13 9.20
N TYR A 362 -0.88 0.50 7.97
CA TYR A 362 0.07 0.96 6.97
C TYR A 362 0.73 2.19 7.58
N THR A 363 1.96 2.00 8.02
CA THR A 363 2.71 3.08 8.66
C THR A 363 3.51 3.73 7.55
N VAL A 364 3.07 4.90 7.12
CA VAL A 364 3.88 5.76 6.25
C VAL A 364 5.06 6.25 7.07
N GLY A 365 6.26 5.86 6.67
CA GLY A 365 7.51 6.19 7.34
C GLY A 365 8.18 7.42 6.74
N ALA A 366 9.52 7.42 6.72
CA ALA A 366 10.29 8.56 6.26
C ALA A 366 10.01 8.92 4.79
N LEU A 367 9.99 10.23 4.47
CA LEU A 367 10.08 10.73 3.10
C LEU A 367 11.48 10.40 2.56
N LEU A 368 11.53 9.68 1.44
CA LEU A 368 12.77 9.21 0.80
C LEU A 368 13.17 10.08 -0.39
N TRP A 369 12.18 10.57 -1.15
CA TRP A 369 12.41 11.43 -2.30
C TRP A 369 11.16 12.26 -2.60
N SER A 370 11.35 13.46 -3.15
CA SER A 370 10.26 14.32 -3.58
C SER A 370 10.68 15.27 -4.69
N ASP A 371 9.74 15.62 -5.56
CA ASP A 371 9.79 16.82 -6.38
C ASP A 371 8.52 17.65 -6.11
N GLU A 372 8.73 18.85 -5.57
CA GLU A 372 7.67 19.79 -5.21
C GLU A 372 7.41 20.81 -6.34
N PHE A 373 8.08 20.67 -7.48
CA PHE A 373 7.90 21.52 -8.68
C PHE A 373 7.95 23.03 -8.41
N ASN A 374 8.78 23.43 -7.44
CA ASN A 374 8.97 24.83 -7.08
C ASN A 374 9.71 25.60 -8.19
N GLY A 375 9.34 26.86 -8.38
CA GLY A 375 10.00 27.77 -9.34
C GLY A 375 9.21 27.97 -10.64
N THR A 376 9.86 28.56 -11.63
CA THR A 376 9.28 28.90 -12.94
C THR A 376 10.13 28.33 -14.07
N GLY A 377 9.54 28.13 -15.25
CA GLY A 377 10.28 27.70 -16.44
C GLY A 377 10.26 26.19 -16.64
N SER A 378 11.42 25.55 -16.80
CA SER A 378 11.52 24.13 -17.12
C SER A 378 11.56 23.25 -15.86
N ILE A 379 11.03 22.03 -15.97
CA ILE A 379 11.16 20.99 -14.94
C ILE A 379 12.63 20.64 -14.67
N ASN A 380 12.92 20.16 -13.45
CA ASN A 380 14.28 19.80 -13.06
C ASN A 380 14.83 18.67 -13.95
N SER A 381 15.80 19.00 -14.80
CA SER A 381 16.38 18.06 -15.76
C SER A 381 17.24 16.98 -15.11
N SER A 382 17.64 17.11 -13.85
CA SER A 382 18.29 16.04 -13.09
C SER A 382 17.31 14.94 -12.69
N ASN A 383 16.04 15.29 -12.49
CA ASN A 383 14.99 14.32 -12.13
C ASN A 383 14.23 13.83 -13.36
N TRP A 384 13.92 14.73 -14.30
CA TRP A 384 12.92 14.49 -15.34
C TRP A 384 13.46 14.66 -16.75
N THR A 385 12.95 13.84 -17.67
CA THR A 385 13.17 13.91 -19.11
C THR A 385 11.86 14.17 -19.82
N ALA A 386 11.72 15.30 -20.50
CA ALA A 386 10.61 15.52 -21.42
C ALA A 386 10.76 14.63 -22.66
N ARG A 387 9.66 14.00 -23.10
CA ARG A 387 9.66 13.06 -24.22
C ARG A 387 8.90 13.61 -25.43
N ASN A 388 9.39 13.21 -26.60
CA ASN A 388 8.62 13.26 -27.84
C ASN A 388 7.97 11.89 -28.10
N CYS A 389 6.97 11.82 -28.96
CA CYS A 389 6.41 10.53 -29.39
C CYS A 389 7.49 9.61 -30.02
N GLY A 390 7.40 8.30 -29.78
CA GLY A 390 8.31 7.30 -30.36
C GLY A 390 8.11 5.89 -29.79
N HIS A 391 8.16 4.87 -30.65
CA HIS A 391 7.79 3.47 -30.33
C HIS A 391 8.92 2.60 -29.76
N SER A 392 9.98 3.17 -29.20
CA SER A 392 11.05 2.38 -28.59
C SER A 392 11.01 2.44 -27.06
N SER A 393 11.32 1.34 -26.38
CA SER A 393 11.46 1.28 -24.92
C SER A 393 12.50 2.27 -24.36
N ALA A 394 13.51 2.62 -25.15
CA ALA A 394 14.50 3.67 -24.83
C ALA A 394 13.91 5.10 -24.79
N ASN A 395 12.72 5.31 -25.36
CA ASN A 395 12.03 6.60 -25.45
C ASN A 395 10.88 6.66 -24.44
N GLY A 396 11.20 6.60 -23.15
CA GLY A 396 10.23 6.71 -22.07
C GLY A 396 9.34 5.47 -21.92
N GLY A 397 9.78 4.29 -22.40
CA GLY A 397 8.98 3.06 -22.37
C GLY A 397 8.05 2.84 -23.57
N GLY A 398 8.21 3.61 -24.65
CA GLY A 398 7.29 3.60 -25.79
C GLY A 398 6.18 4.61 -25.58
N SER A 399 6.22 5.71 -26.32
CA SER A 399 5.28 6.82 -26.19
C SER A 399 4.37 6.94 -27.41
N CYS A 400 3.13 7.37 -27.18
CA CYS A 400 2.09 7.49 -28.17
C CYS A 400 1.77 6.11 -28.80
N HIS A 401 1.42 5.08 -28.03
CA HIS A 401 1.21 3.74 -28.60
C HIS A 401 -0.28 3.43 -28.86
N ASN A 402 -1.20 4.12 -28.18
CA ASN A 402 -2.58 3.67 -28.00
C ASN A 402 -3.58 4.38 -28.91
N ASN A 403 -3.23 4.57 -30.19
CA ASN A 403 -4.04 5.35 -31.15
C ASN A 403 -4.33 6.81 -30.71
N GLU A 404 -3.42 7.37 -29.91
CA GLU A 404 -3.42 8.72 -29.36
C GLU A 404 -3.34 9.84 -30.44
N GLN A 405 -3.95 11.00 -30.19
CA GLN A 405 -4.14 12.07 -31.18
C GLN A 405 -3.15 13.25 -31.05
N GLN A 406 -2.28 13.21 -30.04
CA GLN A 406 -1.31 14.27 -29.76
C GLN A 406 0.10 13.97 -30.23
N ILE A 407 0.90 15.02 -30.37
CA ILE A 407 2.36 14.96 -30.39
C ILE A 407 2.85 15.41 -29.02
N TYR A 408 3.66 14.59 -28.34
CA TYR A 408 4.37 15.06 -27.14
C TYR A 408 5.52 16.00 -27.50
N THR A 409 5.63 17.11 -26.78
CA THR A 409 6.70 18.10 -26.96
C THR A 409 7.15 18.70 -25.62
N PRO A 410 8.46 18.97 -25.43
CA PRO A 410 8.94 19.64 -24.22
C PRO A 410 8.32 21.01 -23.97
N ASN A 411 7.92 21.73 -25.02
CA ASN A 411 7.33 23.06 -24.89
C ASN A 411 5.93 23.06 -24.25
N ALA A 412 5.28 21.89 -24.17
CA ALA A 412 4.02 21.73 -23.50
C ALA A 412 4.17 21.61 -21.97
N ILE A 413 5.40 21.55 -21.45
CA ILE A 413 5.70 21.30 -20.04
C ILE A 413 6.38 22.53 -19.44
N SER A 414 5.86 23.03 -18.32
CA SER A 414 6.43 24.18 -17.61
C SER A 414 6.17 24.12 -16.11
N LEU A 415 6.90 24.90 -15.33
CA LEU A 415 6.61 25.24 -13.94
C LEU A 415 5.87 26.58 -13.90
N ASP A 416 4.72 26.64 -13.26
CA ASP A 416 3.85 27.82 -13.27
C ASP A 416 4.19 28.90 -12.23
N GLY A 417 5.24 28.69 -11.43
CA GLY A 417 5.65 29.62 -10.37
C GLY A 417 4.88 29.48 -9.06
N SER A 418 3.81 28.69 -9.04
CA SER A 418 2.97 28.49 -7.85
C SER A 418 3.24 27.18 -7.11
N GLY A 419 4.27 26.43 -7.53
CA GLY A 419 4.58 25.10 -7.01
C GLY A 419 3.85 24.01 -7.78
N SER A 420 3.81 24.09 -9.11
CA SER A 420 3.23 23.03 -9.93
C SER A 420 3.93 22.90 -11.27
N ALA A 421 4.18 21.66 -11.68
CA ALA A 421 4.41 21.34 -13.06
C ALA A 421 3.07 21.35 -13.81
N VAL A 422 3.08 21.88 -15.02
CA VAL A 422 1.90 22.04 -15.87
C VAL A 422 2.17 21.40 -17.21
N ILE A 423 1.32 20.45 -17.59
CA ILE A 423 1.23 19.95 -18.96
C ILE A 423 0.08 20.70 -19.64
N THR A 424 0.41 21.52 -20.63
CA THR A 424 -0.59 22.22 -21.45
C THR A 424 -0.83 21.44 -22.73
N THR A 425 -2.07 21.07 -22.95
CA THR A 425 -2.53 20.39 -24.15
C THR A 425 -3.29 21.37 -25.02
N GLU A 426 -2.88 21.53 -26.27
CA GLU A 426 -3.47 22.47 -27.22
C GLU A 426 -4.07 21.72 -28.40
N HIS A 427 -5.27 22.13 -28.82
CA HIS A 427 -5.85 21.73 -30.09
C HIS A 427 -5.30 22.61 -31.21
N LEU A 428 -4.75 21.98 -32.23
CA LEU A 428 -4.12 22.65 -33.37
C LEU A 428 -5.18 23.05 -34.40
N ALA A 429 -5.21 24.34 -34.75
CA ALA A 429 -6.06 24.83 -35.83
C ALA A 429 -5.74 24.17 -37.20
N THR A 430 -4.53 23.65 -37.37
CA THR A 430 -4.12 22.88 -38.54
C THR A 430 -3.37 21.64 -38.08
N PRO A 431 -3.89 20.43 -38.35
CA PRO A 431 -3.21 19.18 -37.98
C PRO A 431 -1.80 19.10 -38.56
N ARG A 432 -0.87 18.53 -37.81
CA ARG A 432 0.52 18.33 -38.24
C ARG A 432 0.72 16.92 -38.75
N SER A 433 1.53 16.76 -39.79
CA SER A 433 2.00 15.44 -40.24
C SER A 433 3.40 15.11 -39.70
N SER A 434 4.21 16.13 -39.38
CA SER A 434 5.55 15.96 -38.83
C SER A 434 5.51 15.74 -37.32
N GLY A 435 6.26 14.74 -36.82
CA GLY A 435 6.28 14.37 -35.40
C GLY A 435 5.14 13.47 -34.96
N CYS A 436 4.19 13.19 -35.86
CA CYS A 436 3.17 12.17 -35.69
C CYS A 436 3.71 10.78 -35.94
N LEU A 437 3.07 9.80 -35.32
CA LEU A 437 3.39 8.41 -35.59
C LEU A 437 2.80 7.92 -36.89
N ALA A 438 3.43 6.91 -37.46
CA ALA A 438 3.14 6.40 -38.80
C ALA A 438 1.66 5.99 -38.99
N TRP A 439 0.98 5.50 -37.95
CA TRP A 439 -0.42 5.10 -38.03
C TRP A 439 -1.42 6.26 -37.87
N SER A 440 -1.01 7.42 -37.34
CA SER A 440 -1.89 8.57 -37.12
C SER A 440 -2.02 9.43 -38.38
N SER A 441 -0.99 9.48 -39.24
CA SER A 441 -0.87 10.33 -40.44
C SER A 441 -1.01 11.85 -40.23
N GLN A 442 -1.84 12.29 -39.27
CA GLN A 442 -2.06 13.66 -38.83
C GLN A 442 -2.43 13.67 -37.33
N CYS A 443 -1.81 14.57 -36.57
CA CYS A 443 -2.13 14.83 -35.16
C CYS A 443 -2.74 16.21 -35.03
N SER A 444 -3.85 16.28 -34.30
CA SER A 444 -4.60 17.52 -34.07
C SER A 444 -4.27 18.18 -32.74
N PHE A 445 -3.36 17.61 -31.95
CA PHE A 445 -3.04 18.12 -30.61
C PHE A 445 -1.53 18.15 -30.35
N THR A 446 -1.09 19.08 -29.52
CA THR A 446 0.20 19.00 -28.82
C THR A 446 -0.04 18.79 -27.33
N SER A 447 0.83 18.03 -26.69
CA SER A 447 0.76 17.78 -25.25
C SER A 447 2.14 17.51 -24.65
N GLY A 448 2.20 17.23 -23.35
CA GLY A 448 3.41 16.93 -22.60
C GLY A 448 3.43 15.50 -22.07
N ARG A 449 4.62 14.89 -22.10
CA ARG A 449 5.01 13.67 -21.37
C ARG A 449 6.40 13.88 -20.80
N PHE A 450 6.59 13.56 -19.53
CA PHE A 450 7.92 13.52 -18.93
C PHE A 450 8.03 12.36 -17.94
N ASP A 451 9.24 11.85 -17.78
CA ASP A 451 9.51 10.67 -16.95
C ASP A 451 10.86 10.75 -16.26
N THR A 452 11.07 9.84 -15.31
CA THR A 452 12.32 9.70 -14.55
C THR A 452 13.25 8.61 -15.10
N GLN A 453 12.94 8.01 -16.25
CA GLN A 453 13.70 6.88 -16.80
C GLN A 453 15.18 7.24 -16.96
N GLY A 454 16.05 6.40 -16.38
CA GLY A 454 17.50 6.58 -16.40
C GLY A 454 18.02 7.66 -15.46
N LYS A 455 17.18 8.30 -14.65
CA LYS A 455 17.55 9.35 -13.69
C LYS A 455 17.23 8.95 -12.25
N VAL A 456 15.96 8.66 -11.98
CA VAL A 456 15.47 8.23 -10.67
C VAL A 456 14.52 7.06 -10.87
N SER A 457 14.62 6.04 -10.03
CA SER A 457 13.64 4.95 -9.97
C SER A 457 13.35 4.56 -8.52
N PHE A 458 12.24 3.87 -8.34
CA PHE A 458 11.67 3.57 -7.04
C PHE A 458 11.38 2.07 -6.95
N GLN A 459 11.56 1.50 -5.76
CA GLN A 459 11.12 0.13 -5.47
C GLN A 459 10.49 0.07 -4.09
N TYR A 460 9.23 -0.38 -4.05
CA TYR A 460 8.39 -0.45 -2.84
C TYR A 460 8.19 0.91 -2.18
N GLY A 461 7.42 0.94 -1.08
CA GLY A 461 7.09 2.12 -0.29
C GLY A 461 5.74 2.73 -0.68
N VAL A 462 5.59 4.03 -0.42
CA VAL A 462 4.42 4.82 -0.85
C VAL A 462 4.87 5.79 -1.92
N LEU A 463 4.20 5.79 -3.07
CA LEU A 463 4.34 6.85 -4.06
C LEU A 463 3.04 7.60 -4.17
N GLU A 464 3.09 8.93 -4.08
CA GLU A 464 1.92 9.77 -4.27
C GLU A 464 2.22 10.95 -5.17
N ALA A 465 1.21 11.34 -5.95
CA ALA A 465 1.19 12.58 -6.69
C ALA A 465 -0.10 13.32 -6.38
N ARG A 466 0.00 14.65 -6.21
CA ARG A 466 -1.16 15.51 -6.06
C ARG A 466 -1.42 16.24 -7.36
N ILE A 467 -2.51 15.90 -8.04
CA ILE A 467 -2.76 16.26 -9.44
C ILE A 467 -4.16 16.86 -9.56
N LYS A 468 -4.27 17.96 -10.32
CA LYS A 468 -5.53 18.45 -10.86
C LYS A 468 -5.64 18.03 -12.32
N ASN A 469 -6.66 17.26 -12.66
CA ASN A 469 -6.83 16.76 -14.01
C ASN A 469 -7.30 17.86 -14.98
N PRO A 470 -6.93 17.76 -16.26
CA PRO A 470 -7.38 18.67 -17.31
C PRO A 470 -8.90 18.61 -17.50
N LEU A 471 -9.51 19.78 -17.69
CA LEU A 471 -10.93 19.89 -18.06
C LEU A 471 -11.13 19.61 -19.56
N GLY A 472 -12.25 18.96 -19.89
CA GLY A 472 -12.69 18.74 -21.27
C GLY A 472 -12.51 17.30 -21.73
N GLY A 473 -13.41 16.83 -22.60
CA GLY A 473 -13.42 15.48 -23.14
C GLY A 473 -12.18 15.16 -23.98
N ALA A 474 -11.91 13.87 -24.19
CA ALA A 474 -10.70 13.32 -24.81
C ALA A 474 -9.39 13.47 -24.03
N ASN A 475 -9.28 14.33 -23.02
CA ASN A 475 -8.08 14.37 -22.19
C ASN A 475 -7.91 13.05 -21.42
N TRP A 476 -6.73 12.46 -21.51
CA TRP A 476 -6.32 11.24 -20.83
C TRP A 476 -5.06 11.53 -19.98
N PRO A 477 -5.23 12.20 -18.83
CA PRO A 477 -4.14 12.44 -17.91
C PRO A 477 -3.72 11.13 -17.26
N ALA A 478 -2.43 10.91 -17.07
CA ALA A 478 -1.90 9.70 -16.47
C ALA A 478 -0.75 9.98 -15.49
N PHE A 479 -0.78 9.28 -14.36
CA PHE A 479 0.32 9.12 -13.41
C PHE A 479 0.56 7.62 -13.22
N TRP A 480 1.68 7.16 -13.77
CA TRP A 480 1.93 5.75 -13.97
C TRP A 480 3.42 5.44 -14.00
N PHE A 481 3.75 4.16 -14.08
CA PHE A 481 5.08 3.65 -13.87
C PHE A 481 5.40 2.50 -14.83
N LEU A 482 6.66 2.42 -15.24
CA LEU A 482 7.18 1.27 -15.99
C LEU A 482 8.45 0.71 -15.35
N GLY A 483 8.65 -0.60 -15.48
CA GLY A 483 9.85 -1.29 -15.02
C GLY A 483 11.13 -0.75 -15.65
N THR A 484 12.18 -0.55 -14.85
CA THR A 484 13.48 -0.10 -15.37
C THR A 484 14.14 -1.12 -16.31
N ASN A 485 13.77 -2.39 -16.19
CA ASN A 485 14.21 -3.49 -17.07
C ASN A 485 13.52 -3.48 -18.45
N ILE A 486 12.63 -2.53 -18.76
CA ILE A 486 11.94 -2.44 -20.07
C ILE A 486 12.89 -2.34 -21.27
N THR A 487 14.11 -1.85 -21.07
CA THR A 487 15.16 -1.76 -22.11
C THR A 487 16.03 -3.01 -22.20
N GLU A 488 15.89 -3.97 -21.28
CA GLU A 488 16.67 -5.21 -21.30
C GLU A 488 16.21 -6.12 -22.45
N SER A 489 17.17 -6.85 -23.02
CA SER A 489 16.90 -7.80 -24.10
C SER A 489 15.95 -8.90 -23.62
N ASN A 490 14.84 -9.08 -24.34
CA ASN A 490 13.79 -10.09 -24.08
C ASN A 490 12.89 -9.83 -22.86
N VAL A 491 12.92 -8.64 -22.25
CA VAL A 491 11.92 -8.24 -21.25
C VAL A 491 10.81 -7.44 -21.94
N GLY A 492 11.04 -6.17 -22.24
CA GLY A 492 10.07 -5.29 -22.91
C GLY A 492 8.74 -5.17 -22.16
N TRP A 493 7.75 -4.56 -22.79
CA TRP A 493 6.37 -4.52 -22.29
C TRP A 493 5.59 -5.72 -22.85
N PRO A 494 4.72 -6.39 -22.06
CA PRO A 494 4.29 -6.08 -20.68
C PRO A 494 5.12 -6.76 -19.59
N ALA A 495 6.19 -7.49 -19.93
CA ALA A 495 6.96 -8.28 -18.96
C ALA A 495 7.76 -7.46 -17.94
N SER A 496 8.07 -6.21 -18.28
CA SER A 496 8.64 -5.22 -17.35
C SER A 496 7.64 -4.70 -16.33
N GLY A 497 6.35 -4.98 -16.49
CA GLY A 497 5.29 -4.47 -15.63
C GLY A 497 4.96 -2.99 -15.88
N GLU A 498 3.69 -2.65 -15.66
CA GLU A 498 3.14 -1.29 -15.67
C GLU A 498 2.25 -1.09 -14.45
N ILE A 499 2.37 0.06 -13.79
CA ILE A 499 1.50 0.43 -12.66
C ILE A 499 0.88 1.78 -12.98
N ASP A 500 -0.42 1.80 -13.22
CA ASP A 500 -1.20 3.00 -13.51
C ASP A 500 -1.93 3.44 -12.25
N VAL A 501 -1.34 4.37 -11.51
CA VAL A 501 -1.93 4.84 -10.25
C VAL A 501 -3.14 5.73 -10.52
N MET A 502 -3.14 6.43 -11.65
CA MET A 502 -4.23 7.28 -12.10
C MET A 502 -4.24 7.38 -13.61
N GLU A 503 -5.38 7.04 -14.20
CA GLU A 503 -5.73 7.38 -15.58
C GLU A 503 -7.09 8.08 -15.63
N GLY A 504 -7.13 9.33 -16.07
CA GLY A 504 -8.38 10.08 -16.20
C GLY A 504 -9.18 9.62 -17.42
N LYS A 505 -10.45 9.25 -17.20
CA LYS A 505 -11.40 8.85 -18.25
C LYS A 505 -12.42 9.94 -18.58
N SER A 506 -12.80 10.71 -17.57
CA SER A 506 -13.72 11.85 -17.70
C SER A 506 -13.58 12.80 -16.52
N ARG A 507 -14.39 13.87 -16.50
CA ARG A 507 -14.45 14.82 -15.39
C ARG A 507 -14.67 14.14 -14.03
N SER A 508 -15.44 13.05 -13.98
CA SER A 508 -15.85 12.39 -12.74
C SER A 508 -15.38 10.95 -12.65
N LEU A 509 -14.51 10.49 -13.56
CA LEU A 509 -14.07 9.11 -13.63
C LEU A 509 -12.57 9.03 -13.85
N THR A 510 -11.90 8.31 -12.95
CA THR A 510 -10.51 7.90 -13.08
C THR A 510 -10.43 6.39 -12.94
N ALA A 511 -9.33 5.80 -13.40
CA ALA A 511 -9.03 4.39 -13.16
C ALA A 511 -7.63 4.25 -12.55
N GLY A 512 -7.40 3.11 -11.90
CA GLY A 512 -6.06 2.59 -11.64
C GLY A 512 -5.95 1.18 -12.21
N ALA A 513 -4.76 0.80 -12.67
CA ALA A 513 -4.51 -0.49 -13.28
C ALA A 513 -3.10 -1.00 -13.02
N ILE A 514 -2.91 -2.30 -13.13
CA ILE A 514 -1.59 -2.93 -13.22
C ILE A 514 -1.55 -3.82 -14.45
N HIS A 515 -0.42 -3.83 -15.17
CA HIS A 515 -0.19 -4.72 -16.31
C HIS A 515 1.03 -5.62 -16.08
N TRP A 516 0.94 -6.86 -16.52
CA TRP A 516 2.00 -7.86 -16.43
C TRP A 516 1.97 -8.82 -17.63
N SER A 517 3.00 -9.66 -17.72
CA SER A 517 3.10 -10.67 -18.77
C SER A 517 2.43 -11.98 -18.38
N ASN A 518 1.50 -12.41 -19.23
CA ASN A 518 1.01 -13.78 -19.30
C ASN A 518 1.56 -14.46 -20.55
N SER A 519 2.71 -15.12 -20.42
CA SER A 519 3.38 -15.80 -21.54
C SER A 519 3.66 -14.85 -22.73
N GLY A 520 4.01 -13.60 -22.44
CA GLY A 520 4.29 -12.55 -23.44
C GLY A 520 3.07 -11.74 -23.87
N ALA A 521 1.86 -12.15 -23.51
CA ALA A 521 0.65 -11.37 -23.72
C ALA A 521 0.37 -10.42 -22.54
N ASP A 522 -0.31 -9.31 -22.81
CA ASP A 522 -0.78 -8.37 -21.80
C ASP A 522 -1.89 -8.99 -20.94
N ALA A 523 -1.66 -8.97 -19.64
CA ALA A 523 -2.63 -9.29 -18.60
C ALA A 523 -2.70 -8.10 -17.65
N TYR A 524 -3.90 -7.76 -17.20
CA TYR A 524 -4.13 -6.57 -16.40
C TYR A 524 -5.30 -6.74 -15.45
N ASP A 525 -5.22 -6.03 -14.34
CA ASP A 525 -6.28 -5.78 -13.38
C ASP A 525 -6.47 -4.29 -13.27
N TYR A 526 -7.73 -3.86 -13.18
CA TYR A 526 -8.08 -2.46 -13.16
C TYR A 526 -9.31 -2.20 -12.30
N ALA A 527 -9.42 -0.98 -11.80
CA ALA A 527 -10.59 -0.52 -11.09
C ALA A 527 -10.92 0.93 -11.45
N ASP A 528 -12.20 1.17 -11.71
CA ASP A 528 -12.74 2.50 -11.89
C ASP A 528 -13.09 3.15 -10.55
N TYR A 529 -12.84 4.45 -10.45
CA TYR A 529 -13.23 5.27 -9.32
C TYR A 529 -14.00 6.50 -9.78
N SER A 530 -15.26 6.56 -9.36
CA SER A 530 -16.16 7.68 -9.64
C SER A 530 -16.06 8.72 -8.54
N GLY A 531 -15.62 9.92 -8.90
CA GLY A 531 -15.62 11.11 -8.05
C GLY A 531 -16.72 12.08 -8.44
N THR A 532 -16.78 13.23 -7.77
CA THR A 532 -17.69 14.33 -8.13
C THR A 532 -17.10 15.19 -9.25
N ASP A 533 -15.80 15.50 -9.17
CA ASP A 533 -15.06 16.26 -10.17
C ASP A 533 -13.55 16.18 -9.91
N PHE A 534 -12.75 15.66 -10.84
CA PHE A 534 -11.28 15.60 -10.75
C PHE A 534 -10.57 16.81 -11.39
N THR A 535 -11.34 17.72 -12.00
CA THR A 535 -10.81 18.78 -12.87
C THR A 535 -10.83 20.17 -12.25
N SER A 536 -11.65 20.39 -11.21
CA SER A 536 -11.74 21.68 -10.52
C SER A 536 -10.67 21.85 -9.45
N GLU A 537 -10.36 20.79 -8.71
CA GLU A 537 -9.43 20.81 -7.58
C GLU A 537 -8.32 19.77 -7.73
N TYR A 538 -7.32 19.85 -6.86
CA TYR A 538 -6.26 18.84 -6.78
C TYR A 538 -6.71 17.64 -5.95
N HIS A 539 -6.39 16.46 -6.44
CA HIS A 539 -6.64 15.17 -5.81
C HIS A 539 -5.33 14.44 -5.55
N VAL A 540 -5.29 13.62 -4.50
CA VAL A 540 -4.11 12.82 -4.15
C VAL A 540 -4.28 11.41 -4.67
N TYR A 541 -3.40 11.03 -5.59
CA TYR A 541 -3.31 9.68 -6.17
C TYR A 541 -2.13 8.96 -5.53
N LYS A 542 -2.37 7.80 -4.94
CA LYS A 542 -1.39 7.14 -4.08
C LYS A 542 -1.29 5.65 -4.38
N LEU A 543 -0.05 5.17 -4.42
CA LEU A 543 0.35 3.78 -4.54
C LEU A 543 0.99 3.33 -3.24
N TYR A 544 0.44 2.29 -2.63
CA TYR A 544 1.10 1.48 -1.61
C TYR A 544 1.69 0.27 -2.31
N TRP A 545 3.00 0.10 -2.18
CA TRP A 545 3.72 -0.93 -2.91
C TRP A 545 4.71 -1.65 -2.00
N LEU A 546 4.57 -2.96 -1.91
CA LEU A 546 5.52 -3.88 -1.27
C LEU A 546 5.80 -5.02 -2.24
N GLU A 547 6.74 -5.89 -1.89
CA GLU A 547 7.22 -6.95 -2.77
C GLU A 547 6.14 -7.81 -3.43
N ASN A 548 5.06 -8.11 -2.70
CA ASN A 548 3.94 -8.93 -3.18
C ASN A 548 2.59 -8.23 -2.96
N TYR A 549 2.57 -6.90 -2.99
CA TYR A 549 1.36 -6.15 -2.70
C TYR A 549 1.38 -4.80 -3.42
N ILE A 550 0.29 -4.50 -4.10
CA ILE A 550 -0.01 -3.18 -4.64
C ILE A 550 -1.39 -2.79 -4.14
N ALA A 551 -1.55 -1.56 -3.69
CA ALA A 551 -2.86 -0.94 -3.56
C ALA A 551 -2.83 0.51 -4.00
N MET A 552 -3.91 0.95 -4.61
CA MET A 552 -4.06 2.29 -5.14
C MET A 552 -5.17 3.02 -4.43
N PHE A 553 -4.99 4.33 -4.24
CA PHE A 553 -5.93 5.17 -3.54
C PHE A 553 -6.13 6.50 -4.27
N VAL A 554 -7.37 6.99 -4.20
CA VAL A 554 -7.75 8.34 -4.63
C VAL A 554 -8.33 9.07 -3.43
N ASP A 555 -7.68 10.15 -3.00
CA ASP A 555 -8.03 10.92 -1.79
C ASP A 555 -8.21 10.04 -0.54
N GLY A 556 -7.34 9.03 -0.41
CA GLY A 556 -7.37 8.07 0.69
C GLY A 556 -8.41 6.95 0.55
N ASN A 557 -9.24 6.95 -0.50
CA ASN A 557 -10.15 5.85 -0.79
C ASN A 557 -9.42 4.80 -1.62
N LYS A 558 -9.36 3.55 -1.12
CA LYS A 558 -8.74 2.43 -1.85
C LYS A 558 -9.59 2.07 -3.06
N ILE A 559 -8.96 1.97 -4.23
CA ILE A 559 -9.64 1.68 -5.51
C ILE A 559 -9.24 0.32 -6.09
N LEU A 560 -7.98 -0.07 -5.92
CA LEU A 560 -7.42 -1.33 -6.39
C LEU A 560 -6.54 -1.91 -5.28
N GLU A 561 -6.53 -3.23 -5.12
CA GLU A 561 -5.66 -3.95 -4.20
C GLU A 561 -5.35 -5.31 -4.79
N GLU A 562 -4.08 -5.55 -5.10
CA GLU A 562 -3.62 -6.76 -5.76
C GLU A 562 -2.38 -7.35 -5.08
N THR A 563 -2.30 -8.66 -5.10
CA THR A 563 -1.18 -9.51 -4.70
C THR A 563 -0.90 -10.50 -5.84
N PRO A 564 0.25 -11.20 -5.85
CA PRO A 564 0.50 -12.25 -6.85
C PRO A 564 -0.60 -13.31 -6.95
N GLN A 565 -1.41 -13.48 -5.90
CA GLN A 565 -2.45 -14.51 -5.80
C GLN A 565 -3.85 -13.98 -6.08
N SER A 566 -4.10 -12.67 -5.93
CA SER A 566 -5.39 -12.07 -6.27
C SER A 566 -5.51 -11.71 -7.74
N LEU A 567 -4.41 -11.74 -8.51
CA LEU A 567 -4.42 -11.43 -9.94
C LEU A 567 -5.55 -12.16 -10.67
N SER A 568 -6.40 -11.41 -11.37
CA SER A 568 -7.57 -12.00 -12.04
C SER A 568 -7.20 -12.86 -13.26
N ARG A 569 -5.95 -12.74 -13.73
CA ARG A 569 -5.41 -13.47 -14.88
C ARG A 569 -4.09 -14.14 -14.53
N PRO A 570 -3.75 -15.28 -15.18
CA PRO A 570 -2.44 -15.90 -14.99
C PRO A 570 -1.31 -14.95 -15.43
N GLY A 571 -0.14 -15.11 -14.84
CA GLY A 571 1.07 -14.45 -15.29
C GLY A 571 2.09 -14.29 -14.16
N ALA A 572 3.28 -13.80 -14.52
CA ALA A 572 4.33 -13.55 -13.53
C ALA A 572 4.12 -12.19 -12.86
N TRP A 573 4.26 -12.15 -11.53
CA TRP A 573 4.28 -10.90 -10.80
C TRP A 573 5.50 -10.06 -11.21
N ALA A 574 5.26 -8.93 -11.86
CA ALA A 574 6.30 -8.08 -12.45
C ALA A 574 6.66 -6.87 -11.57
N PHE A 575 6.13 -6.78 -10.35
CA PHE A 575 6.24 -5.58 -9.51
C PHE A 575 7.24 -5.73 -8.36
N ASN A 576 8.32 -6.49 -8.59
CA ASN A 576 9.35 -6.82 -7.62
C ASN A 576 10.76 -6.30 -8.01
N HIS A 577 10.82 -5.29 -8.87
CA HIS A 577 12.05 -4.61 -9.27
C HIS A 577 11.81 -3.09 -9.35
N PRO A 578 12.83 -2.25 -9.64
CA PRO A 578 12.63 -0.80 -9.71
C PRO A 578 11.76 -0.37 -10.88
N PHE A 579 11.02 0.72 -10.68
CA PHE A 579 10.14 1.39 -11.65
C PHE A 579 10.45 2.88 -11.74
N PHE A 580 10.32 3.47 -12.92
CA PHE A 580 10.40 4.92 -13.11
C PHE A 580 9.00 5.53 -13.27
N VAL A 581 8.80 6.74 -12.76
CA VAL A 581 7.55 7.52 -12.86
C VAL A 581 7.41 8.11 -14.25
N ILE A 582 6.18 8.14 -14.77
CA ILE A 582 5.75 8.83 -15.98
C ILE A 582 4.52 9.69 -15.67
N LEU A 583 4.55 10.92 -16.17
CA LEU A 583 3.43 11.86 -16.14
C LEU A 583 3.16 12.34 -17.57
N ASN A 584 1.92 12.23 -18.03
CA ASN A 584 1.49 12.77 -19.32
C ASN A 584 0.02 13.15 -19.34
N ASN A 585 -0.36 13.89 -20.37
CA ASN A 585 -1.75 14.00 -20.80
C ASN A 585 -1.86 13.57 -22.25
N ALA A 586 -2.38 12.36 -22.51
CA ALA A 586 -2.71 11.91 -23.85
C ALA A 586 -4.05 12.52 -24.32
N VAL A 587 -4.35 12.39 -25.60
CA VAL A 587 -5.64 12.75 -26.19
C VAL A 587 -6.22 11.53 -26.90
N SER A 588 -7.34 11.05 -26.39
CA SER A 588 -8.02 9.87 -26.92
C SER A 588 -8.59 10.13 -28.32
N ALA A 589 -8.48 9.12 -29.19
CA ALA A 589 -9.27 9.08 -30.43
C ALA A 589 -10.78 8.96 -30.12
N PRO A 590 -11.67 9.31 -31.06
CA PRO A 590 -13.10 9.08 -30.91
C PRO A 590 -13.41 7.61 -30.57
N GLY A 591 -14.14 7.38 -29.47
CA GLY A 591 -14.47 6.04 -28.97
C GLY A 591 -13.32 5.31 -28.27
N GLY A 592 -12.19 5.99 -28.02
CA GLY A 592 -11.07 5.47 -27.24
C GLY A 592 -11.30 5.52 -25.73
N PHE A 593 -10.22 5.37 -24.97
CA PHE A 593 -10.24 5.17 -23.53
C PHE A 593 -10.87 6.33 -22.74
N ALA A 594 -10.52 7.57 -23.08
CA ALA A 594 -10.99 8.75 -22.36
C ALA A 594 -11.96 9.56 -23.24
N GLY A 595 -13.26 9.39 -23.04
CA GLY A 595 -14.32 10.22 -23.64
C GLY A 595 -14.18 10.58 -25.13
N THR A 596 -14.88 11.63 -25.54
CA THR A 596 -14.79 12.22 -26.89
C THR A 596 -14.42 13.69 -26.77
N TYR A 597 -13.61 14.18 -27.70
CA TYR A 597 -13.24 15.59 -27.75
C TYR A 597 -14.48 16.47 -27.92
N ASP A 598 -14.60 17.50 -27.09
CA ASP A 598 -15.79 18.35 -26.95
C ASP A 598 -15.53 19.84 -27.27
N GLY A 599 -14.41 20.15 -27.93
CA GLY A 599 -14.19 21.44 -28.59
C GLY A 599 -13.37 22.48 -27.81
N TRP A 600 -12.66 22.11 -26.75
CA TRP A 600 -11.75 23.02 -26.05
C TRP A 600 -10.50 23.36 -26.89
N SER A 601 -10.02 24.60 -26.81
CA SER A 601 -8.79 25.02 -27.52
C SER A 601 -7.52 24.64 -26.77
N SER A 602 -7.56 24.70 -25.43
CA SER A 602 -6.44 24.36 -24.56
C SER A 602 -6.97 23.76 -23.26
N SER A 603 -6.23 22.80 -22.70
CA SER A 603 -6.48 22.25 -21.36
C SER A 603 -5.16 22.02 -20.61
N GLN A 604 -5.22 21.96 -19.28
CA GLN A 604 -4.04 21.85 -18.44
C GLN A 604 -4.18 20.79 -17.36
N MET A 605 -3.25 19.84 -17.34
CA MET A 605 -2.99 18.97 -16.19
C MET A 605 -1.98 19.69 -15.29
N LYS A 606 -2.26 19.79 -13.99
CA LYS A 606 -1.35 20.39 -13.02
C LYS A 606 -0.92 19.36 -11.98
N ILE A 607 0.39 19.29 -11.71
CA ILE A 607 1.00 18.38 -10.75
C ILE A 607 1.67 19.25 -9.67
N ASP A 608 1.16 19.19 -8.45
CA ASP A 608 1.64 19.93 -7.28
C ASP A 608 2.95 19.32 -6.77
N TYR A 609 2.96 18.01 -6.53
CA TYR A 609 4.16 17.28 -6.14
C TYR A 609 4.12 15.82 -6.59
N VAL A 610 5.29 15.20 -6.60
CA VAL A 610 5.46 13.74 -6.52
C VAL A 610 6.33 13.44 -5.30
N ARG A 611 5.86 12.56 -4.42
CA ARG A 611 6.57 12.18 -3.19
C ARG A 611 6.66 10.67 -3.04
N HIS A 612 7.77 10.23 -2.49
CA HIS A 612 8.05 8.84 -2.19
C HIS A 612 8.43 8.66 -0.73
N TYR A 613 7.74 7.77 -0.02
CA TYR A 613 7.96 7.48 1.41
C TYR A 613 8.20 6.00 1.62
N GLN A 614 8.72 5.67 2.81
CA GLN A 614 8.65 4.30 3.30
C GLN A 614 7.20 3.88 3.59
N LEU A 615 6.90 2.62 3.35
CA LEU A 615 5.70 1.92 3.80
C LEU A 615 6.14 0.79 4.73
N ASN A 616 5.72 0.82 5.99
CA ASN A 616 6.14 -0.14 7.02
C ASN A 616 7.68 -0.24 7.14
N GLY A 617 8.37 0.90 6.98
CA GLY A 617 9.84 0.97 7.00
C GLY A 617 10.53 0.49 5.71
N ILE A 618 9.78 0.10 4.68
CA ILE A 618 10.28 -0.39 3.39
C ILE A 618 10.09 0.68 2.32
N GLY A 619 11.11 0.94 1.50
CA GLY A 619 11.06 1.84 0.36
C GLY A 619 12.47 2.16 -0.11
N GLN A 620 12.68 2.22 -1.41
CA GLN A 620 14.00 2.40 -2.02
C GLN A 620 13.94 3.40 -3.16
N VAL A 621 14.96 4.27 -3.22
CA VAL A 621 15.20 5.23 -4.30
C VAL A 621 16.54 4.91 -4.91
N PHE A 622 16.58 4.80 -6.24
CA PHE A 622 17.80 4.63 -7.00
C PHE A 622 17.99 5.89 -7.83
N SER A 623 19.21 6.45 -7.80
CA SER A 623 19.60 7.59 -8.61
C SER A 623 20.82 7.19 -9.44
N ASN A 624 20.81 7.56 -10.72
CA ASN A 624 21.86 7.23 -11.68
C ASN A 624 22.84 8.39 -11.91
#